data_AF-A0A4Z1K5W3-F1
#
_entry.id   AF-A0A4Z1K5W3-F1
#
_cell.length_a   1.000
_cell.length_b   1.000
_cell.length_c   1.000
_cell.angle_alpha   90.00
_cell.angle_beta   90.00
_cell.angle_gamma   90.00
#
_symmetry.space_group_name_H-M   'P 1'
#
loop_
_entity.id
_entity.type
_entity.pdbx_description
1 polymer ?
#
loop_
_entity_poly.entity_id
_entity_poly.type
_entity_poly.pdbx_seq_one_letter_code
_entity_poly.pdbx_strand_id
1 'polypeptide(L)'
;MRFYECGHSIRTFRLFTRVTTKKWPAQKRRQLATAAPLQVENYDIACGISGHITVEIHNEFLLRNSPKTPLVIYLPPYPSSTLSSFHPPSWLLNSYPVINIPYRWSHSPKTSFRKQRSHAFPIPLHDTLQAYSWLLKSYLPSLLPEPKPLDSTCFYNNPKPIQRPLLIYGSYLGGTLATSLALTESFTSSFLPTKIHSLIVHNGIFDWTPISTTPDPSIFHSQSADSSQNLSYNRLSTLDLYQSSPWTTLTLHALKTRLFSSPSQTFDPFASPILFFRTSGISVPQRWPISPPASPSPSSFSPTQASSPKSTDSIEADNFSPYPDPHSPYPDPSNEYATEEEKGEEEESQEALIESRKSNLIFPPTKSSLRIPRSLFTYSSSSFSGEKTHGISQKITQDEGKLEEKNEREKEHDIFKQQAQQLTKLMRRSVVMHELKERVLWDEDCDADETAKERVTEMEVGDAGLESDTVVREWIDEGGL
;
A
#
# COMPACT_ATOMS: atom_id res chain seq x y z
N MET A 1 68.19 -33.28 -32.98
CA MET A 1 67.86 -32.12 -32.13
C MET A 1 67.62 -30.93 -33.05
N ARG A 2 66.35 -30.53 -33.22
CA ARG A 2 65.94 -29.43 -34.10
C ARG A 2 65.20 -28.39 -33.24
N PHE A 3 65.67 -27.14 -33.28
CA PHE A 3 64.80 -25.98 -33.24
C PHE A 3 65.42 -24.95 -34.21
N TYR A 4 64.63 -24.56 -35.21
CA TYR A 4 64.89 -23.43 -36.09
C TYR A 4 64.15 -22.23 -35.49
N GLU A 5 64.87 -21.14 -35.26
CA GLU A 5 64.30 -19.84 -34.95
C GLU A 5 63.78 -19.20 -36.26
N CYS A 6 62.50 -18.86 -36.27
CA CYS A 6 61.90 -18.03 -37.31
C CYS A 6 61.18 -16.88 -36.61
N GLY A 7 61.79 -15.68 -36.64
CA GLY A 7 61.16 -14.44 -36.23
C GLY A 7 60.11 -14.03 -37.26
N HIS A 8 58.91 -13.70 -36.80
CA HIS A 8 57.84 -13.12 -37.61
C HIS A 8 57.41 -11.76 -37.08
N SER A 9 57.46 -10.80 -38.01
CA SER A 9 56.89 -9.46 -37.95
C SER A 9 55.39 -9.52 -38.24
N ILE A 10 54.54 -8.86 -37.45
CA ILE A 10 53.16 -8.50 -37.82
C ILE A 10 52.82 -7.16 -37.12
N ARG A 11 53.03 -6.00 -37.76
CA ARG A 11 52.05 -5.23 -38.55
C ARG A 11 50.62 -5.23 -37.99
N THR A 12 50.28 -4.08 -37.42
CA THR A 12 48.94 -3.58 -37.11
C THR A 12 47.91 -3.89 -38.20
N PHE A 13 46.90 -4.71 -37.85
CA PHE A 13 45.63 -4.76 -38.55
C PHE A 13 44.52 -4.31 -37.60
N ARG A 14 43.94 -3.13 -37.89
CA ARG A 14 42.66 -2.72 -37.33
C ARG A 14 41.59 -3.63 -37.95
N LEU A 15 41.06 -4.56 -37.16
CA LEU A 15 39.84 -5.27 -37.49
C LEU A 15 38.65 -4.45 -36.97
N PHE A 16 37.93 -3.83 -37.91
CA PHE A 16 36.55 -3.43 -37.69
C PHE A 16 35.71 -4.70 -37.53
N THR A 17 35.39 -5.09 -36.30
CA THR A 17 34.36 -6.09 -36.04
C THR A 17 33.00 -5.42 -36.22
N ARG A 18 32.41 -5.59 -37.41
CA ARG A 18 30.98 -5.39 -37.63
C ARG A 18 30.24 -6.36 -36.72
N VAL A 19 29.62 -5.85 -35.65
CA VAL A 19 28.60 -6.58 -34.89
C VAL A 19 27.39 -6.75 -35.80
N THR A 20 27.27 -7.92 -36.41
CA THR A 20 26.04 -8.32 -37.09
C THR A 20 25.02 -8.69 -36.03
N THR A 21 24.18 -7.74 -35.62
CA THR A 21 22.94 -8.06 -34.91
C THR A 21 22.08 -8.87 -35.87
N LYS A 22 22.00 -10.19 -35.68
CA LYS A 22 21.01 -11.04 -36.34
C LYS A 22 19.64 -10.58 -35.83
N LYS A 23 19.02 -9.66 -36.56
CA LYS A 23 17.60 -9.31 -36.41
C LYS A 23 16.81 -10.58 -36.71
N TRP A 24 16.25 -11.18 -35.67
CA TRP A 24 15.18 -12.15 -35.84
C TRP A 24 14.02 -11.42 -36.52
N PRO A 25 13.35 -12.03 -37.51
CA PRO A 25 12.20 -11.40 -38.12
C PRO A 25 11.16 -11.19 -37.03
N ALA A 26 10.80 -9.93 -36.80
CA ALA A 26 9.67 -9.56 -35.96
C ALA A 26 8.44 -10.31 -36.50
N GLN A 27 8.06 -11.36 -35.79
CA GLN A 27 6.87 -12.12 -36.09
C GLN A 27 5.70 -11.20 -35.77
N LYS A 28 5.19 -10.49 -36.79
CA LYS A 28 3.96 -9.71 -36.71
C LYS A 28 2.89 -10.63 -36.11
N ARG A 29 2.53 -10.40 -34.84
CA ARG A 29 1.34 -10.97 -34.23
C ARG A 29 0.18 -10.56 -35.13
N ARG A 30 -0.46 -11.55 -35.76
CA ARG A 30 -1.70 -11.34 -36.50
C ARG A 30 -2.71 -10.79 -35.51
N GLN A 31 -3.12 -9.54 -35.70
CA GLN A 31 -4.34 -9.01 -35.10
C GLN A 31 -5.50 -9.80 -35.70
N LEU A 32 -5.94 -10.84 -34.98
CA LEU A 32 -7.27 -11.40 -35.15
C LEU A 32 -8.10 -10.87 -33.99
N ALA A 33 -8.61 -9.66 -34.19
CA ALA A 33 -9.73 -9.15 -33.42
C ALA A 33 -10.98 -9.93 -33.84
N THR A 34 -11.22 -11.03 -33.15
CA THR A 34 -12.58 -11.57 -33.01
C THR A 34 -12.96 -11.31 -31.57
N ALA A 35 -13.93 -10.42 -31.36
CA ALA A 35 -14.49 -10.10 -30.06
C ALA A 35 -15.22 -11.33 -29.50
N ALA A 36 -14.46 -12.30 -29.01
CA ALA A 36 -14.99 -13.30 -28.10
C ALA A 36 -15.38 -12.56 -26.81
N PRO A 37 -16.56 -12.81 -26.24
CA PRO A 37 -16.91 -12.24 -24.94
C PRO A 37 -15.80 -12.62 -23.95
N LEU A 38 -15.27 -11.63 -23.24
CA LEU A 38 -14.31 -11.85 -22.14
C LEU A 38 -14.94 -12.89 -21.21
N GLN A 39 -14.43 -14.12 -21.25
CA GLN A 39 -14.92 -15.19 -20.39
C GLN A 39 -14.45 -14.87 -18.98
N VAL A 40 -15.41 -14.52 -18.11
CA VAL A 40 -15.20 -14.22 -16.70
C VAL A 40 -15.86 -15.30 -15.88
N GLU A 41 -15.10 -15.92 -14.99
CA GLU A 41 -15.59 -16.91 -14.04
C GLU A 41 -15.50 -16.36 -12.62
N ASN A 42 -16.59 -16.51 -11.87
CA ASN A 42 -16.71 -15.98 -10.53
C ASN A 42 -16.65 -17.11 -9.51
N TYR A 43 -15.84 -16.92 -8.46
CA TYR A 43 -15.66 -17.91 -7.40
C TYR A 43 -15.86 -17.25 -6.03
N ASP A 44 -16.80 -17.77 -5.25
CA ASP A 44 -17.02 -17.32 -3.88
C ASP A 44 -16.04 -18.00 -2.92
N ILE A 45 -15.25 -17.18 -2.24
CA ILE A 45 -14.22 -17.61 -1.30
C ILE A 45 -14.65 -17.20 0.11
N ALA A 46 -14.79 -18.19 0.99
CA ALA A 46 -15.07 -17.95 2.40
C ALA A 46 -13.84 -17.36 3.11
N CYS A 47 -14.01 -16.22 3.75
CA CYS A 47 -13.00 -15.48 4.53
C CYS A 47 -13.26 -15.64 6.03
N GLY A 48 -13.47 -16.89 6.47
CA GLY A 48 -13.77 -17.23 7.86
C GLY A 48 -15.04 -16.55 8.39
N ILE A 49 -14.99 -16.06 9.63
CA ILE A 49 -16.13 -15.35 10.26
C ILE A 49 -16.40 -13.97 9.65
N SER A 50 -15.46 -13.44 8.86
CA SER A 50 -15.59 -12.12 8.27
C SER A 50 -16.53 -12.09 7.07
N GLY A 51 -16.97 -13.24 6.55
CA GLY A 51 -17.89 -13.36 5.41
C GLY A 51 -17.23 -14.01 4.20
N HIS A 52 -17.56 -13.56 3.00
CA HIS A 52 -17.00 -14.06 1.74
C HIS A 52 -16.56 -12.89 0.83
N ILE A 53 -15.71 -13.20 -0.13
CA ILE A 53 -15.37 -12.35 -1.27
C ILE A 53 -15.58 -13.17 -2.56
N THR A 54 -15.97 -12.51 -3.63
CA THR A 54 -16.14 -13.15 -4.95
C THR A 54 -14.97 -12.75 -5.83
N VAL A 55 -14.09 -13.70 -6.16
CA VAL A 55 -12.97 -13.43 -7.07
C VAL A 55 -13.39 -13.68 -8.51
N GLU A 56 -12.83 -12.89 -9.44
CA GLU A 56 -13.12 -12.99 -10.87
C GLU A 56 -11.88 -13.50 -11.60
N ILE A 57 -12.04 -14.49 -12.47
CA ILE A 57 -10.95 -15.03 -13.29
C ILE A 57 -11.27 -14.75 -14.76
N HIS A 58 -10.37 -14.00 -15.39
CA HIS A 58 -10.45 -13.62 -16.79
C HIS A 58 -9.48 -14.46 -17.63
N ASN A 59 -9.93 -14.85 -18.83
CA ASN A 59 -9.15 -15.62 -19.80
C ASN A 59 -8.59 -16.93 -19.24
N GLU A 60 -9.38 -17.64 -18.42
CA GLU A 60 -8.98 -18.92 -17.81
C GLU A 60 -8.37 -19.88 -18.85
N PHE A 61 -8.93 -19.96 -20.06
CA PHE A 61 -8.49 -20.89 -21.10
C PHE A 61 -6.98 -20.82 -21.40
N LEU A 62 -6.34 -19.65 -21.20
CA LEU A 62 -4.89 -19.48 -21.35
C LEU A 62 -4.07 -20.25 -20.30
N LEU A 63 -4.63 -20.46 -19.11
CA LEU A 63 -3.99 -21.20 -18.01
C LEU A 63 -3.99 -22.70 -18.26
N ARG A 64 -5.04 -23.23 -18.88
CA ARG A 64 -5.20 -24.66 -19.22
C ARG A 64 -4.23 -25.09 -20.34
N ASN A 65 -3.89 -24.18 -21.24
CA ASN A 65 -3.02 -24.47 -22.38
C ASN A 65 -1.56 -24.72 -21.99
N SER A 66 -1.05 -24.07 -20.92
CA SER A 66 0.35 -24.23 -20.51
C SER A 66 0.57 -23.90 -19.03
N PRO A 67 1.35 -24.72 -18.29
CA PRO A 67 1.76 -24.43 -16.93
C PRO A 67 2.77 -23.27 -16.84
N LYS A 68 3.37 -22.86 -17.97
CA LYS A 68 4.31 -21.73 -18.04
C LYS A 68 3.62 -20.39 -18.25
N THR A 69 2.34 -20.37 -18.63
CA THR A 69 1.61 -19.13 -18.88
C THR A 69 1.59 -18.29 -17.59
N PRO A 70 2.11 -17.05 -17.59
CA PRO A 70 2.03 -16.18 -16.43
C PRO A 70 0.58 -15.90 -16.03
N LEU A 71 0.32 -15.86 -14.73
CA LEU A 71 -0.97 -15.43 -14.17
C LEU A 71 -0.78 -14.08 -13.45
N VAL A 72 -1.64 -13.12 -13.76
CA VAL A 72 -1.64 -11.82 -13.07
C VAL A 72 -2.65 -11.85 -11.93
N ILE A 73 -2.19 -11.60 -10.72
CA ILE A 73 -3.01 -11.32 -9.54
C ILE A 73 -3.23 -9.81 -9.51
N TYR A 74 -4.45 -9.36 -9.75
CA TYR A 74 -4.82 -7.95 -9.75
C TYR A 74 -5.55 -7.60 -8.45
N LEU A 75 -5.01 -6.60 -7.74
CA LEU A 75 -5.62 -6.00 -6.57
C LEU A 75 -6.15 -4.61 -6.92
N PRO A 76 -7.48 -4.38 -6.85
CA PRO A 76 -8.09 -3.14 -7.27
C PRO A 76 -7.62 -1.94 -6.42
N PRO A 77 -7.74 -0.70 -6.94
CA PRO A 77 -7.25 0.51 -6.27
C PRO A 77 -7.86 0.74 -4.88
N TYR A 78 -9.13 0.38 -4.74
CA TYR A 78 -9.90 0.47 -3.51
C TYR A 78 -11.00 -0.60 -3.53
N PRO A 79 -11.65 -0.90 -2.39
CA PRO A 79 -12.72 -1.89 -2.33
C PRO A 79 -13.85 -1.58 -3.31
N SER A 80 -14.15 -2.55 -4.17
CA SER A 80 -15.29 -2.47 -5.08
C SER A 80 -16.59 -2.43 -4.26
N SER A 81 -17.48 -1.49 -4.58
CA SER A 81 -18.87 -1.58 -4.14
C SER A 81 -19.55 -2.71 -4.91
N THR A 82 -20.56 -3.36 -4.32
CA THR A 82 -21.39 -4.38 -4.99
C THR A 82 -22.07 -3.87 -6.28
N LEU A 83 -22.06 -2.55 -6.50
CA LEU A 83 -22.67 -1.87 -7.64
C LEU A 83 -21.65 -1.40 -8.71
N SER A 84 -20.34 -1.46 -8.44
CA SER A 84 -19.29 -1.01 -9.35
C SER A 84 -18.04 -1.86 -9.16
N SER A 85 -17.92 -2.95 -9.92
CA SER A 85 -16.72 -3.78 -9.98
C SER A 85 -15.60 -3.03 -10.70
N PHE A 86 -14.47 -2.82 -10.02
CA PHE A 86 -13.26 -2.39 -10.71
C PHE A 86 -12.73 -3.55 -11.55
N HIS A 87 -12.88 -3.43 -12.85
CA HIS A 87 -12.30 -4.37 -13.79
C HIS A 87 -10.81 -4.09 -13.96
N PRO A 88 -9.99 -5.14 -14.12
CA PRO A 88 -8.59 -4.95 -14.49
C PRO A 88 -8.48 -4.12 -15.79
N PRO A 89 -7.40 -3.34 -15.97
CA PRO A 89 -7.20 -2.56 -17.18
C PRO A 89 -7.34 -3.42 -18.44
N SER A 90 -8.02 -2.91 -19.48
CA SER A 90 -8.29 -3.69 -20.70
C SER A 90 -7.03 -4.20 -21.37
N TRP A 91 -5.93 -3.44 -21.28
CA TRP A 91 -4.63 -3.81 -21.82
C TRP A 91 -4.07 -5.11 -21.19
N LEU A 92 -4.35 -5.32 -19.90
CA LEU A 92 -3.93 -6.48 -19.11
C LEU A 92 -4.80 -7.67 -19.48
N LEU A 93 -6.11 -7.47 -19.54
CA LEU A 93 -7.09 -8.46 -19.97
C LEU A 93 -6.87 -8.93 -21.42
N ASN A 94 -6.33 -8.09 -22.29
CA ASN A 94 -6.04 -8.48 -23.67
C ASN A 94 -4.78 -9.35 -23.80
N SER A 95 -3.94 -9.42 -22.76
CA SER A 95 -2.59 -9.98 -22.85
C SER A 95 -2.37 -11.19 -21.94
N TYR A 96 -3.04 -11.25 -20.79
CA TYR A 96 -2.79 -12.24 -19.75
C TYR A 96 -4.08 -12.85 -19.19
N PRO A 97 -4.03 -14.06 -18.63
CA PRO A 97 -5.02 -14.50 -17.65
C PRO A 97 -4.85 -13.67 -16.37
N VAL A 98 -5.98 -13.22 -15.83
CA VAL A 98 -6.01 -12.31 -14.68
C VAL A 98 -6.97 -12.84 -13.63
N ILE A 99 -6.53 -12.92 -12.38
CA ILE A 99 -7.42 -13.08 -11.23
C ILE A 99 -7.57 -11.72 -10.54
N ASN A 100 -8.79 -11.20 -10.55
CA ASN A 100 -9.18 -9.99 -9.81
C ASN A 100 -9.61 -10.41 -8.40
N ILE A 101 -8.91 -9.92 -7.38
CA ILE A 101 -9.23 -10.20 -5.98
C ILE A 101 -9.81 -8.92 -5.35
N PRO A 102 -11.14 -8.76 -5.30
CA PRO A 102 -11.75 -7.69 -4.54
C PRO A 102 -11.57 -7.97 -3.04
N TYR A 103 -11.13 -6.96 -2.31
CA TYR A 103 -10.94 -7.01 -0.86
C TYR A 103 -11.85 -5.98 -0.18
N ARG A 104 -12.16 -6.20 1.09
CA ARG A 104 -13.03 -5.30 1.86
C ARG A 104 -12.20 -4.45 2.80
N TRP A 105 -12.23 -3.13 2.60
CA TRP A 105 -11.48 -2.17 3.42
C TRP A 105 -12.31 -0.91 3.69
N SER A 106 -13.10 -0.96 4.76
CA SER A 106 -13.94 0.17 5.14
C SER A 106 -14.21 0.15 6.64
N HIS A 107 -14.11 1.30 7.28
CA HIS A 107 -14.38 1.46 8.69
C HIS A 107 -15.30 2.66 8.88
N SER A 108 -16.33 2.47 9.69
CA SER A 108 -17.18 3.55 10.15
C SER A 108 -17.06 3.63 11.67
N PRO A 109 -16.43 4.69 12.22
CA PRO A 109 -16.19 4.79 13.66
C PRO A 109 -17.50 4.88 14.47
N LYS A 110 -18.61 5.29 13.83
CA LYS A 110 -19.94 5.38 14.45
C LYS A 110 -20.67 4.04 14.53
N THR A 111 -20.14 2.99 13.92
CA THR A 111 -20.78 1.67 13.88
C THR A 111 -19.98 0.68 14.70
N SER A 112 -20.62 0.03 15.68
CA SER A 112 -20.02 -1.07 16.45
C SER A 112 -19.39 -2.12 15.52
N PHE A 113 -18.22 -2.65 15.92
CA PHE A 113 -17.49 -3.73 15.24
C PHE A 113 -18.35 -4.96 14.91
N ARG A 114 -19.45 -5.20 15.65
CA ARG A 114 -20.34 -6.35 15.42
C ARG A 114 -21.29 -6.17 14.23
N LYS A 115 -21.39 -4.97 13.64
CA LYS A 115 -22.17 -4.77 12.42
C LYS A 115 -21.35 -5.24 11.21
N GLN A 116 -21.92 -6.14 10.40
CA GLN A 116 -21.32 -6.79 9.21
C GLN A 116 -20.82 -5.85 8.09
N ARG A 117 -20.74 -4.52 8.32
CA ARG A 117 -20.36 -3.51 7.32
C ARG A 117 -19.07 -2.76 7.65
N SER A 118 -18.40 -3.08 8.75
CA SER A 118 -17.09 -2.50 9.09
C SER A 118 -15.99 -3.54 8.88
N HIS A 119 -15.22 -3.34 7.82
CA HIS A 119 -14.02 -4.09 7.44
C HIS A 119 -12.75 -3.25 7.62
N ALA A 120 -12.47 -2.83 8.86
CA ALA A 120 -11.22 -2.17 9.17
C ALA A 120 -10.03 -3.12 8.92
N PHE A 121 -8.84 -2.57 8.74
CA PHE A 121 -7.62 -3.37 8.80
C PHE A 121 -7.61 -4.24 10.09
N PRO A 122 -7.21 -5.53 10.07
CA PRO A 122 -6.53 -6.29 9.00
C PRO A 122 -7.45 -7.12 8.09
N ILE A 123 -8.77 -6.92 8.09
CA ILE A 123 -9.70 -7.68 7.23
C ILE A 123 -9.30 -7.73 5.74
N PRO A 124 -8.93 -6.62 5.05
CA PRO A 124 -8.52 -6.68 3.64
C PRO A 124 -7.26 -7.54 3.40
N LEU A 125 -6.35 -7.60 4.37
CA LEU A 125 -5.18 -8.48 4.31
C LEU A 125 -5.61 -9.94 4.36
N HIS A 126 -6.52 -10.29 5.27
CA HIS A 126 -7.07 -11.64 5.37
C HIS A 126 -7.85 -12.05 4.12
N ASP A 127 -8.66 -11.15 3.56
CA ASP A 127 -9.36 -11.38 2.29
C ASP A 127 -8.36 -11.72 1.17
N THR A 128 -7.31 -10.92 1.02
CA THR A 128 -6.25 -11.11 0.01
C THR A 128 -5.52 -12.44 0.19
N LEU A 129 -5.08 -12.75 1.42
CA LEU A 129 -4.35 -13.98 1.73
C LEU A 129 -5.20 -15.24 1.57
N GLN A 130 -6.49 -15.15 1.88
CA GLN A 130 -7.42 -16.26 1.71
C GLN A 130 -7.65 -16.56 0.23
N ALA A 131 -7.87 -15.53 -0.59
CA ALA A 131 -7.97 -15.70 -2.04
C ALA A 131 -6.68 -16.25 -2.65
N TYR A 132 -5.51 -15.73 -2.24
CA TYR A 132 -4.21 -16.24 -2.67
C TYR A 132 -4.02 -17.71 -2.28
N SER A 133 -4.39 -18.08 -1.05
CA SER A 133 -4.31 -19.47 -0.57
C SER A 133 -5.22 -20.40 -1.36
N TRP A 134 -6.47 -19.98 -1.62
CA TRP A 134 -7.41 -20.72 -2.46
C TRP A 134 -6.87 -20.90 -3.88
N LEU A 135 -6.30 -19.84 -4.47
CA LEU A 135 -5.70 -19.87 -5.79
C LEU A 135 -4.63 -20.96 -5.88
N LEU A 136 -3.70 -20.99 -4.92
CA LEU A 136 -2.58 -21.93 -4.94
C LEU A 136 -2.97 -23.37 -4.57
N LYS A 137 -3.88 -23.54 -3.61
CA LYS A 137 -4.19 -24.85 -3.03
C LYS A 137 -5.36 -25.57 -3.71
N SER A 138 -6.24 -24.83 -4.37
CA SER A 138 -7.47 -25.38 -4.93
C SER A 138 -7.59 -25.11 -6.42
N TYR A 139 -7.47 -23.85 -6.84
CA TYR A 139 -7.75 -23.47 -8.23
C TYR A 139 -6.65 -23.92 -9.21
N LEU A 140 -5.40 -23.48 -9.02
CA LEU A 140 -4.33 -23.86 -9.95
C LEU A 140 -4.07 -25.37 -10.05
N PRO A 141 -4.12 -26.15 -8.94
CA PRO A 141 -4.04 -27.60 -9.02
C PRO A 141 -5.17 -28.24 -9.83
N SER A 142 -6.40 -27.70 -9.80
CA SER A 142 -7.54 -28.25 -10.55
C SER A 142 -7.43 -28.06 -12.07
N LEU A 143 -6.55 -27.17 -12.53
CA LEU A 143 -6.27 -26.94 -13.95
C LEU A 143 -5.26 -27.92 -14.52
N LEU A 144 -4.53 -28.66 -13.69
CA LEU A 144 -3.54 -29.63 -14.15
C LEU A 144 -4.25 -30.93 -14.59
N PRO A 145 -3.83 -31.56 -15.70
CA PRO A 145 -4.34 -32.87 -16.09
C PRO A 145 -4.12 -33.88 -14.96
N GLU A 146 -5.09 -34.78 -14.72
CA GLU A 146 -4.87 -35.91 -13.81
C GLU A 146 -3.58 -36.65 -14.19
N PRO A 147 -2.74 -37.01 -13.20
CA PRO A 147 -1.52 -37.76 -13.48
C PRO A 147 -1.90 -39.05 -14.19
N LYS A 148 -1.40 -39.23 -15.42
CA LYS A 148 -1.50 -40.51 -16.11
C LYS A 148 -0.91 -41.59 -15.20
N PRO A 149 -1.56 -42.76 -15.04
CA PRO A 149 -1.03 -43.84 -14.22
C PRO A 149 0.39 -44.16 -14.69
N LEU A 150 1.34 -44.15 -13.75
CA LEU A 150 2.75 -44.38 -13.99
C LEU A 150 2.94 -45.73 -14.70
N ASP A 151 3.49 -45.71 -15.90
CA ASP A 151 4.18 -46.89 -16.44
C ASP A 151 5.39 -47.15 -15.55
N SER A 152 5.46 -48.35 -14.97
CA SER A 152 6.34 -48.79 -13.89
C SER A 152 7.86 -48.79 -14.18
N THR A 153 8.36 -47.96 -15.11
CA THR A 153 9.75 -48.05 -15.61
C THR A 153 10.64 -46.82 -15.35
N CYS A 154 10.18 -45.77 -14.67
CA CYS A 154 10.95 -44.53 -14.49
C CYS A 154 11.14 -44.11 -13.02
N PHE A 155 11.95 -44.86 -12.27
CA PHE A 155 12.25 -44.62 -10.84
C PHE A 155 13.41 -43.65 -10.53
N TYR A 156 13.99 -42.93 -11.50
CA TYR A 156 15.25 -42.19 -11.25
C TYR A 156 15.26 -40.70 -11.58
N ASN A 157 14.17 -40.09 -12.04
CA ASN A 157 14.11 -38.64 -12.21
C ASN A 157 12.77 -38.15 -11.69
N ASN A 158 12.76 -37.49 -10.52
CA ASN A 158 11.67 -36.58 -10.19
C ASN A 158 11.95 -35.28 -10.96
N PRO A 159 11.31 -35.03 -12.13
CA PRO A 159 11.52 -33.77 -12.84
C PRO A 159 11.08 -32.63 -11.93
N LYS A 160 11.90 -31.58 -11.84
CA LYS A 160 11.51 -30.36 -11.12
C LYS A 160 10.17 -29.86 -11.69
N PRO A 161 9.20 -29.49 -10.83
CA PRO A 161 7.92 -28.99 -11.32
C PRO A 161 8.15 -27.72 -12.14
N ILE A 162 7.43 -27.59 -13.25
CA ILE A 162 7.40 -26.35 -14.02
C ILE A 162 6.72 -25.30 -13.14
N GLN A 163 7.44 -24.24 -12.78
CA GLN A 163 6.92 -23.18 -11.92
C GLN A 163 6.16 -22.15 -12.76
N ARG A 164 4.86 -21.97 -12.48
CA ARG A 164 4.06 -20.91 -13.10
C ARG A 164 4.48 -19.55 -12.52
N PRO A 165 4.84 -18.57 -13.36
CA PRO A 165 5.14 -17.23 -12.89
C PRO A 165 3.85 -16.51 -12.48
N LEU A 166 3.86 -15.89 -11.30
CA LEU A 166 2.79 -15.03 -10.79
C LEU A 166 3.27 -13.58 -10.85
N LEU A 167 2.47 -12.70 -11.44
CA LEU A 167 2.69 -11.26 -11.42
C LEU A 167 1.65 -10.66 -10.50
N ILE A 168 2.06 -9.85 -9.53
CA ILE A 168 1.15 -9.14 -8.65
C ILE A 168 1.07 -7.71 -9.13
N TYR A 169 -0.14 -7.26 -9.44
CA TYR A 169 -0.41 -5.88 -9.83
C TYR A 169 -1.34 -5.24 -8.80
N GLY A 170 -0.99 -4.06 -8.31
CA GLY A 170 -1.84 -3.30 -7.39
C GLY A 170 -1.75 -1.80 -7.62
N SER A 171 -2.77 -1.06 -7.21
CA SER A 171 -2.72 0.41 -7.19
C SER A 171 -3.31 0.96 -5.91
N TYR A 172 -2.93 2.17 -5.48
CA TYR A 172 -3.44 2.80 -4.25
C TYR A 172 -3.45 1.83 -3.05
N LEU A 173 -4.61 1.52 -2.47
CA LEU A 173 -4.76 0.57 -1.35
C LEU A 173 -4.42 -0.86 -1.76
N GLY A 174 -4.78 -1.25 -2.98
CA GLY A 174 -4.38 -2.53 -3.58
C GLY A 174 -2.87 -2.62 -3.76
N GLY A 175 -2.18 -1.49 -3.95
CA GLY A 175 -0.73 -1.38 -4.00
C GLY A 175 -0.06 -1.72 -2.66
N THR A 176 -0.67 -1.29 -1.55
CA THR A 176 -0.25 -1.68 -0.19
C THR A 176 -0.34 -3.21 -0.03
N LEU A 177 -1.50 -3.78 -0.33
CA LEU A 177 -1.75 -5.22 -0.20
C LEU A 177 -0.87 -6.05 -1.15
N ALA A 178 -0.67 -5.58 -2.38
CA ALA A 178 0.19 -6.21 -3.38
C ALA A 178 1.63 -6.30 -2.90
N THR A 179 2.14 -5.20 -2.35
CA THR A 179 3.50 -5.12 -1.82
C THR A 179 3.66 -6.04 -0.62
N SER A 180 2.73 -5.99 0.33
CA SER A 180 2.73 -6.87 1.50
C SER A 180 2.72 -8.36 1.09
N LEU A 181 1.79 -8.76 0.22
CA LEU A 181 1.70 -10.12 -0.29
C LEU A 181 3.00 -10.54 -0.98
N ALA A 182 3.53 -9.70 -1.86
CA ALA A 182 4.74 -10.00 -2.61
C ALA A 182 5.97 -10.14 -1.70
N LEU A 183 6.11 -9.29 -0.67
CA LEU A 183 7.24 -9.37 0.26
C LEU A 183 7.18 -10.62 1.15
N THR A 184 5.98 -11.09 1.53
CA THR A 184 5.84 -12.22 2.45
C THR A 184 5.61 -13.56 1.79
N GLU A 185 5.28 -13.61 0.50
CA GLU A 185 4.99 -14.85 -0.22
C GLU A 185 6.00 -15.17 -1.35
N SER A 186 7.02 -14.34 -1.56
CA SER A 186 8.04 -14.54 -2.61
C SER A 186 9.12 -15.55 -2.19
N PHE A 187 8.72 -16.81 -2.07
CA PHE A 187 9.62 -17.92 -1.73
C PHE A 187 10.43 -18.42 -2.95
N THR A 188 11.67 -18.83 -2.73
CA THR A 188 12.60 -19.28 -3.80
C THR A 188 12.71 -20.78 -3.96
N SER A 189 11.76 -21.54 -3.42
CA SER A 189 11.80 -23.00 -3.50
C SER A 189 11.51 -23.46 -4.92
N SER A 190 12.43 -24.25 -5.51
CA SER A 190 12.24 -24.87 -6.83
C SER A 190 11.19 -26.00 -6.83
N PHE A 191 10.67 -26.36 -5.66
CA PHE A 191 9.65 -27.41 -5.50
C PHE A 191 8.23 -26.87 -5.54
N LEU A 192 8.06 -25.54 -5.45
CA LEU A 192 6.74 -24.94 -5.55
C LEU A 192 6.27 -24.94 -7.01
N PRO A 193 4.98 -25.23 -7.28
CA PRO A 193 4.43 -25.22 -8.63
C PRO A 193 4.25 -23.79 -9.18
N THR A 194 4.40 -22.78 -8.33
CA THR A 194 4.28 -21.37 -8.66
C THR A 194 5.44 -20.59 -8.06
N LYS A 195 5.71 -19.40 -8.63
CA LYS A 195 6.69 -18.45 -8.10
C LYS A 195 6.20 -17.03 -8.36
N ILE A 196 6.24 -16.17 -7.34
CA ILE A 196 6.05 -14.73 -7.54
C ILE A 196 7.25 -14.21 -8.34
N HIS A 197 6.98 -13.86 -9.59
CA HIS A 197 7.98 -13.39 -10.53
C HIS A 197 8.14 -11.89 -10.44
N SER A 198 7.03 -11.16 -10.40
CA SER A 198 7.05 -9.70 -10.44
C SER A 198 5.99 -9.06 -9.56
N LEU A 199 6.34 -7.90 -8.99
CA LEU A 199 5.46 -6.96 -8.31
C LEU A 199 5.39 -5.68 -9.14
N ILE A 200 4.18 -5.22 -9.47
CA ILE A 200 3.94 -3.98 -10.19
C ILE A 200 2.96 -3.16 -9.36
N VAL A 201 3.34 -1.94 -9.00
CA VAL A 201 2.50 -1.07 -8.17
C VAL A 201 2.40 0.31 -8.78
N HIS A 202 1.18 0.83 -8.85
CA HIS A 202 0.90 2.18 -9.35
C HIS A 202 0.27 3.07 -8.27
N ASN A 203 0.84 4.25 -8.00
CA ASN A 203 0.36 5.17 -6.94
C ASN A 203 0.13 4.45 -5.60
N GLY A 204 1.01 3.52 -5.22
CA GLY A 204 0.85 2.72 -4.02
C GLY A 204 1.13 3.48 -2.73
N ILE A 205 0.45 3.08 -1.64
CA ILE A 205 0.73 3.61 -0.29
C ILE A 205 1.57 2.60 0.48
N PHE A 206 2.75 3.02 0.94
CA PHE A 206 3.75 2.17 1.58
C PHE A 206 4.07 2.59 3.02
N ASP A 207 3.65 3.79 3.43
CA ASP A 207 3.88 4.32 4.78
C ASP A 207 2.71 5.21 5.24
N TRP A 208 1.87 4.66 6.13
CA TRP A 208 0.78 5.42 6.77
C TRP A 208 1.24 6.15 8.04
N THR A 209 2.44 5.88 8.55
CA THR A 209 2.88 6.39 9.86
C THR A 209 2.97 7.93 9.92
N PRO A 210 3.42 8.66 8.89
CA PRO A 210 3.41 10.13 8.92
C PRO A 210 1.98 10.70 8.88
N ILE A 211 1.11 10.04 8.10
CA ILE A 211 -0.31 10.44 7.94
C ILE A 211 -1.07 10.23 9.24
N SER A 212 -0.75 9.19 10.01
CA SER A 212 -1.41 8.88 11.28
C SER A 212 -0.94 9.74 12.45
N THR A 213 0.29 10.25 12.41
CA THR A 213 0.91 11.05 13.48
C THR A 213 0.74 12.56 13.31
N THR A 214 0.32 13.02 12.14
CA THR A 214 0.06 14.44 11.87
C THR A 214 -1.44 14.78 11.94
N PRO A 215 -1.81 15.97 12.46
CA PRO A 215 -3.17 16.49 12.38
C PRO A 215 -3.60 16.71 10.93
N ASP A 216 -4.91 16.79 10.70
CA ASP A 216 -5.47 17.03 9.36
C ASP A 216 -4.96 18.39 8.80
N PRO A 217 -4.27 18.40 7.64
CA PRO A 217 -3.67 19.61 7.10
C PRO A 217 -4.72 20.65 6.64
N SER A 218 -5.97 20.24 6.39
CA SER A 218 -7.07 21.16 6.04
C SER A 218 -7.37 22.20 7.14
N ILE A 219 -6.90 21.96 8.36
CA ILE A 219 -7.20 22.78 9.54
C ILE A 219 -6.34 24.05 9.57
N PHE A 220 -5.12 24.02 9.04
CA PHE A 220 -4.17 25.13 9.08
C PHE A 220 -4.34 26.14 7.93
N HIS A 221 -5.05 25.79 6.86
CA HIS A 221 -5.26 26.65 5.69
C HIS A 221 -6.54 27.51 5.75
N SER A 222 -7.22 27.57 6.91
CA SER A 222 -8.49 28.27 7.09
C SER A 222 -8.41 29.81 7.19
N GLN A 223 -7.21 30.41 7.07
CA GLN A 223 -7.03 31.87 7.21
C GLN A 223 -7.00 32.66 5.88
N SER A 224 -7.00 32.00 4.72
CA SER A 224 -7.08 32.69 3.41
C SER A 224 -8.51 32.63 2.86
N ALA A 225 -9.05 33.78 2.46
CA ALA A 225 -10.45 34.01 2.10
C ALA A 225 -11.00 33.25 0.86
N ASP A 226 -10.22 32.37 0.23
CA ASP A 226 -10.67 31.48 -0.88
C ASP A 226 -11.15 30.10 -0.38
N SER A 227 -11.62 30.04 0.86
CA SER A 227 -11.82 28.83 1.69
C SER A 227 -13.07 28.00 1.39
N SER A 228 -13.50 27.86 0.12
CA SER A 228 -14.67 27.02 -0.22
C SER A 228 -14.33 25.56 -0.50
N GLN A 229 -13.08 25.23 -0.88
CA GLN A 229 -12.71 23.87 -1.26
C GLN A 229 -12.18 23.00 -0.10
N ASN A 230 -11.57 23.58 0.93
CA ASN A 230 -10.83 22.83 1.96
C ASN A 230 -11.70 22.22 3.09
N LEU A 231 -12.91 22.72 3.34
CA LEU A 231 -13.86 22.15 4.31
C LEU A 231 -14.63 20.91 3.78
N SER A 232 -14.36 20.51 2.52
CA SER A 232 -15.14 19.53 1.77
C SER A 232 -14.83 18.06 2.12
N TYR A 233 -13.54 17.67 2.19
CA TYR A 233 -13.12 16.26 2.22
C TYR A 233 -13.67 15.45 3.41
N ASN A 234 -13.79 16.09 4.58
CA ASN A 234 -14.35 15.44 5.77
C ASN A 234 -15.87 15.18 5.65
N ARG A 235 -16.58 15.90 4.76
CA ARG A 235 -18.01 15.69 4.47
C ARG A 235 -18.25 14.72 3.31
N LEU A 236 -17.26 14.50 2.44
CA LEU A 236 -17.37 13.58 1.32
C LEU A 236 -17.62 12.15 1.79
N SER A 237 -18.44 11.40 1.06
CA SER A 237 -18.59 9.97 1.31
C SER A 237 -17.28 9.24 1.01
N THR A 238 -17.09 8.04 1.55
CA THR A 238 -15.88 7.24 1.26
C THR A 238 -15.78 6.91 -0.23
N LEU A 239 -16.91 6.72 -0.91
CA LEU A 239 -16.94 6.47 -2.34
C LEU A 239 -16.47 7.70 -3.14
N ASP A 240 -16.89 8.90 -2.75
CA ASP A 240 -16.47 10.13 -3.42
C ASP A 240 -14.96 10.37 -3.23
N LEU A 241 -14.43 10.07 -2.03
CA LEU A 241 -12.99 10.13 -1.78
C LEU A 241 -12.22 9.16 -2.68
N TYR A 242 -12.72 7.93 -2.84
CA TYR A 242 -12.09 6.96 -3.73
C TYR A 242 -12.09 7.40 -5.19
N GLN A 243 -13.19 8.03 -5.63
CA GLN A 243 -13.33 8.55 -6.99
C GLN A 243 -12.58 9.87 -7.22
N SER A 244 -12.14 10.56 -6.17
CA SER A 244 -11.35 11.79 -6.26
C SER A 244 -9.89 11.51 -6.68
N SER A 245 -9.69 11.18 -7.95
CA SER A 245 -8.35 11.01 -8.55
C SER A 245 -7.80 12.35 -9.07
N PRO A 246 -6.49 12.64 -8.89
CA PRO A 246 -5.52 11.86 -8.12
C PRO A 246 -5.75 12.01 -6.61
N TRP A 247 -5.47 10.96 -5.83
CA TRP A 247 -5.51 11.06 -4.38
C TRP A 247 -4.37 11.96 -3.88
N THR A 248 -4.62 12.74 -2.85
CA THR A 248 -3.62 13.65 -2.26
C THR A 248 -3.39 13.31 -0.79
N THR A 249 -2.46 14.00 -0.15
CA THR A 249 -2.27 13.94 1.30
C THR A 249 -3.58 14.20 2.05
N LEU A 250 -4.40 15.16 1.59
CA LEU A 250 -5.73 15.42 2.16
C LEU A 250 -6.66 14.21 2.05
N THR A 251 -6.68 13.55 0.88
CA THR A 251 -7.45 12.31 0.69
C THR A 251 -7.01 11.23 1.67
N LEU A 252 -5.71 11.02 1.85
CA LEU A 252 -5.19 10.01 2.77
C LEU A 252 -5.52 10.34 4.24
N HIS A 253 -5.44 11.61 4.64
CA HIS A 253 -5.86 12.05 5.97
C HIS A 253 -7.35 11.81 6.22
N ALA A 254 -8.22 12.06 5.23
CA ALA A 254 -9.65 11.77 5.34
C ALA A 254 -9.94 10.26 5.37
N LEU A 255 -9.14 9.45 4.68
CA LEU A 255 -9.29 8.01 4.62
C LEU A 255 -8.75 7.27 5.86
N LYS A 256 -7.73 7.76 6.56
CA LYS A 256 -7.08 7.02 7.65
C LYS A 256 -8.07 6.53 8.73
N THR A 257 -9.00 7.37 9.16
CA THR A 257 -10.02 7.02 10.16
C THR A 257 -11.15 6.15 9.59
N ARG A 258 -11.23 6.03 8.26
CA ARG A 258 -12.18 5.20 7.51
C ARG A 258 -11.58 3.87 7.05
N LEU A 259 -10.30 3.64 7.30
CA LEU A 259 -9.58 2.41 6.90
C LEU A 259 -9.04 1.66 8.13
N PHE A 260 -8.72 2.40 9.19
CA PHE A 260 -8.11 1.88 10.41
C PHE A 260 -8.97 2.24 11.62
N SER A 261 -9.10 1.30 12.56
CA SER A 261 -9.83 1.50 13.81
C SER A 261 -9.03 2.28 14.85
N SER A 262 -7.71 2.22 14.77
CA SER A 262 -6.80 2.94 15.66
C SER A 262 -5.52 3.34 14.92
N PRO A 263 -4.79 4.36 15.39
CA PRO A 263 -3.50 4.74 14.82
C PRO A 263 -2.50 3.59 14.83
N SER A 264 -2.53 2.71 15.84
CA SER A 264 -1.62 1.56 15.96
C SER A 264 -1.64 0.63 14.75
N GLN A 265 -2.78 0.48 14.08
CA GLN A 265 -2.89 -0.35 12.87
C GLN A 265 -2.12 0.23 11.67
N THR A 266 -1.86 1.54 11.65
CA THR A 266 -1.04 2.17 10.60
C THR A 266 0.46 1.88 10.74
N PHE A 267 0.87 1.40 11.92
CA PHE A 267 2.24 0.96 12.23
C PHE A 267 2.43 -0.55 12.03
N ASP A 268 1.41 -1.24 11.55
CA ASP A 268 1.53 -2.65 11.15
C ASP A 268 2.35 -2.73 9.84
N PRO A 269 3.38 -3.60 9.75
CA PRO A 269 4.17 -3.76 8.52
C PRO A 269 3.36 -4.17 7.29
N PHE A 270 2.22 -4.83 7.44
CA PHE A 270 1.35 -5.18 6.33
C PHE A 270 0.47 -4.02 5.85
N ALA A 271 0.19 -3.04 6.71
CA ALA A 271 -0.45 -1.78 6.35
C ALA A 271 0.55 -0.76 5.81
N SER A 272 1.77 -0.75 6.37
CA SER A 272 2.88 0.12 5.96
C SER A 272 4.10 -0.74 5.60
N PRO A 273 4.14 -1.32 4.37
CA PRO A 273 5.21 -2.22 3.90
C PRO A 273 6.64 -1.70 4.10
N ILE A 274 6.83 -0.38 4.18
CA ILE A 274 8.14 0.19 4.46
C ILE A 274 8.72 -0.30 5.80
N LEU A 275 7.86 -0.69 6.75
CA LEU A 275 8.23 -1.13 8.09
C LEU A 275 8.81 -2.56 8.12
N PHE A 276 8.75 -3.31 7.02
CA PHE A 276 9.58 -4.51 6.88
C PHE A 276 11.09 -4.16 6.83
N PHE A 277 11.43 -2.95 6.37
CA PHE A 277 12.82 -2.54 6.13
C PHE A 277 13.37 -1.55 7.15
N ARG A 278 12.51 -0.90 7.96
CA ARG A 278 12.93 0.09 8.95
C ARG A 278 11.94 0.21 10.10
N THR A 279 12.39 0.76 11.22
CA THR A 279 11.49 1.24 12.28
C THR A 279 10.77 2.53 11.88
N SER A 280 9.61 2.80 12.48
CA SER A 280 8.81 4.01 12.24
C SER A 280 9.53 5.29 12.62
N GLY A 281 10.42 5.24 13.62
CA GLY A 281 11.11 6.42 14.16
C GLY A 281 10.21 7.35 14.97
N ILE A 282 9.02 6.90 15.36
CA ILE A 282 8.10 7.65 16.20
C ILE A 282 7.25 6.68 17.02
N SER A 283 6.91 7.06 18.25
CA SER A 283 6.00 6.28 19.08
C SER A 283 4.62 6.18 18.44
N VAL A 284 3.94 5.06 18.68
CA VAL A 284 2.58 4.84 18.18
C VAL A 284 1.62 5.75 18.97
N PRO A 285 0.86 6.64 18.31
CA PRO A 285 -0.14 7.46 18.98
C PRO A 285 -1.25 6.59 19.60
N GLN A 286 -1.66 6.91 20.83
CA GLN A 286 -2.79 6.24 21.47
C GLN A 286 -4.13 6.59 20.80
N ARG A 287 -4.24 7.81 20.28
CA ARG A 287 -5.44 8.33 19.60
C ARG A 287 -5.04 9.08 18.35
N TRP A 288 -5.98 9.27 17.42
CA TRP A 288 -5.74 10.10 16.25
C TRP A 288 -5.42 11.53 16.70
N PRO A 289 -4.43 12.21 16.09
CA PRO A 289 -4.10 13.59 16.43
C PRO A 289 -5.34 14.47 16.29
N ILE A 290 -5.79 15.01 17.42
CA ILE A 290 -6.86 16.01 17.49
C ILE A 290 -6.20 17.36 17.26
N SER A 291 -6.89 18.29 16.61
CA SER A 291 -6.41 19.66 16.49
C SER A 291 -6.07 20.24 17.86
N PRO A 292 -5.00 21.04 18.01
CA PRO A 292 -4.85 21.84 19.21
C PRO A 292 -6.10 22.73 19.35
N PRO A 293 -6.68 22.87 20.56
CA PRO A 293 -7.76 23.81 20.78
C PRO A 293 -7.28 25.19 20.35
N ALA A 294 -8.10 25.92 19.58
CA ALA A 294 -7.82 27.30 19.24
C ALA A 294 -7.49 28.05 20.54
N SER A 295 -6.28 28.61 20.62
CA SER A 295 -5.83 29.34 21.80
C SER A 295 -6.91 30.36 22.19
N PRO A 296 -7.38 30.41 23.44
CA PRO A 296 -8.36 31.42 23.82
C PRO A 296 -7.71 32.79 23.60
N SER A 297 -8.28 33.57 22.68
CA SER A 297 -7.89 34.95 22.44
C SER A 297 -7.92 35.73 23.75
N PRO A 298 -6.89 36.53 24.08
CA PRO A 298 -6.84 37.24 25.34
C PRO A 298 -7.92 38.35 25.37
N SER A 299 -8.83 38.21 26.33
CA SER A 299 -9.58 39.25 27.03
C SER A 299 -10.58 40.14 26.26
N SER A 300 -11.82 40.13 26.75
CA SER A 300 -12.49 41.37 27.14
C SER A 300 -13.16 41.18 28.50
N PHE A 301 -12.45 41.54 29.56
CA PHE A 301 -13.07 41.80 30.86
C PHE A 301 -13.92 43.08 30.74
N SER A 302 -15.17 43.01 31.17
CA SER A 302 -16.00 44.20 31.43
C SER A 302 -16.29 44.27 32.93
N PRO A 303 -16.03 45.41 33.61
CA PRO A 303 -16.23 45.54 35.04
C PRO A 303 -17.60 46.15 35.42
N THR A 304 -18.13 45.67 36.55
CA THR A 304 -18.92 46.39 37.57
C THR A 304 -20.42 46.66 37.38
N GLN A 305 -21.24 46.13 38.31
CA GLN A 305 -22.10 46.85 39.29
C GLN A 305 -23.00 45.80 39.99
N ALA A 306 -22.79 45.42 41.26
CA ALA A 306 -23.05 46.11 42.54
C ALA A 306 -24.54 46.43 42.82
N SER A 307 -25.21 45.56 43.57
CA SER A 307 -26.28 45.93 44.53
C SER A 307 -26.52 44.82 45.57
N SER A 308 -26.28 45.14 46.83
CA SER A 308 -26.55 44.37 48.08
C SER A 308 -27.90 44.81 48.72
N PRO A 309 -28.23 44.47 49.99
CA PRO A 309 -28.61 43.17 50.58
C PRO A 309 -29.95 43.26 51.38
N LYS A 310 -30.50 42.14 51.90
CA LYS A 310 -31.46 41.99 53.06
C LYS A 310 -32.16 40.63 52.99
N SER A 311 -32.66 39.96 54.03
CA SER A 311 -32.39 39.80 55.46
C SER A 311 -33.43 38.76 55.96
N THR A 312 -32.97 37.79 56.76
CA THR A 312 -33.61 37.12 57.94
C THR A 312 -34.97 36.38 57.89
N ASP A 313 -35.01 35.31 58.71
CA ASP A 313 -36.15 34.68 59.42
C ASP A 313 -37.07 33.70 58.64
N SER A 314 -37.54 32.54 59.15
CA SER A 314 -37.68 31.96 60.50
C SER A 314 -38.17 30.48 60.38
N ILE A 315 -37.66 29.48 61.12
CA ILE A 315 -38.18 28.84 62.38
C ILE A 315 -38.82 27.42 62.22
N GLU A 316 -38.42 26.53 63.16
CA GLU A 316 -39.04 25.31 63.79
C GLU A 316 -39.41 24.03 62.97
N ALA A 317 -39.39 22.80 63.48
CA ALA A 317 -39.03 22.20 64.79
C ALA A 317 -38.88 20.66 64.68
N ASP A 318 -38.10 20.10 65.63
CA ASP A 318 -38.27 18.84 66.39
C ASP A 318 -38.62 17.49 65.73
N ASN A 319 -37.77 16.47 65.93
CA ASN A 319 -37.92 15.52 67.07
C ASN A 319 -36.90 14.35 67.10
N PHE A 320 -36.40 14.11 68.33
CA PHE A 320 -35.93 12.85 68.97
C PHE A 320 -34.82 11.95 68.36
N SER A 321 -33.71 11.89 69.11
CA SER A 321 -32.87 10.71 69.38
C SER A 321 -33.29 10.13 70.76
N PRO A 322 -32.97 8.88 71.25
CA PRO A 322 -31.59 8.34 71.27
C PRO A 322 -31.30 6.80 71.39
N TYR A 323 -30.06 6.42 71.01
CA TYR A 323 -29.16 5.37 71.60
C TYR A 323 -29.41 3.84 71.32
N PRO A 324 -28.45 2.88 71.59
CA PRO A 324 -27.41 2.39 70.63
C PRO A 324 -27.13 0.85 70.59
N ASP A 325 -26.49 0.36 69.50
CA ASP A 325 -25.61 -0.85 69.34
C ASP A 325 -26.11 -2.28 69.78
N PRO A 326 -25.42 -3.43 69.57
CA PRO A 326 -24.38 -3.89 68.61
C PRO A 326 -24.60 -5.35 68.04
N HIS A 327 -23.66 -5.83 67.18
CA HIS A 327 -23.29 -7.23 66.82
C HIS A 327 -23.75 -7.87 65.46
N SER A 328 -22.79 -7.94 64.50
CA SER A 328 -22.15 -9.13 63.82
C SER A 328 -23.00 -10.35 63.36
N PRO A 329 -22.47 -11.25 62.48
CA PRO A 329 -21.92 -11.16 61.12
C PRO A 329 -22.66 -12.13 60.15
N TYR A 330 -22.41 -12.07 58.84
CA TYR A 330 -22.24 -13.20 57.88
C TYR A 330 -22.43 -12.70 56.43
N PRO A 331 -21.59 -13.15 55.47
CA PRO A 331 -21.75 -12.81 54.06
C PRO A 331 -22.55 -13.89 53.32
N ASP A 332 -23.44 -13.48 52.42
CA ASP A 332 -23.89 -14.34 51.31
C ASP A 332 -23.98 -13.49 50.03
N PRO A 333 -23.42 -13.95 48.88
CA PRO A 333 -23.25 -13.16 47.69
C PRO A 333 -24.39 -13.43 46.70
N SER A 334 -25.10 -12.40 46.26
CA SER A 334 -25.71 -12.37 44.94
C SER A 334 -26.30 -11.00 44.59
N ASN A 335 -25.79 -10.49 43.47
CA ASN A 335 -26.43 -9.59 42.51
C ASN A 335 -26.88 -8.18 42.92
N GLU A 336 -26.25 -7.24 42.21
CA GLU A 336 -26.92 -6.28 41.32
C GLU A 336 -27.21 -4.85 41.81
N TYR A 337 -26.72 -3.91 41.00
CA TYR A 337 -26.99 -2.47 40.87
C TYR A 337 -26.46 -1.50 41.95
N ALA A 338 -25.38 -0.80 41.60
CA ALA A 338 -25.14 0.58 42.05
C ALA A 338 -24.35 1.35 40.99
N THR A 339 -25.08 2.23 40.32
CA THR A 339 -24.62 3.44 39.61
C THR A 339 -24.16 4.44 40.65
N GLU A 340 -22.92 4.96 40.58
CA GLU A 340 -22.48 6.33 40.93
C GLU A 340 -21.17 6.55 40.15
N GLU A 341 -21.16 7.29 39.04
CA GLU A 341 -20.94 8.74 39.00
C GLU A 341 -19.88 9.23 39.99
N GLU A 342 -18.61 9.20 39.58
CA GLU A 342 -17.67 10.24 39.98
C GLU A 342 -16.96 10.81 38.74
N LYS A 343 -17.22 12.11 38.52
CA LYS A 343 -16.58 12.99 37.58
C LYS A 343 -15.09 13.12 37.90
N GLY A 344 -14.25 12.64 37.00
CA GLY A 344 -12.89 13.12 36.80
C GLY A 344 -12.77 13.64 35.37
N GLU A 345 -13.02 14.94 35.17
CA GLU A 345 -12.64 15.64 33.94
C GLU A 345 -11.11 15.78 33.95
N GLU A 346 -10.40 14.77 33.48
CA GLU A 346 -8.98 14.91 33.14
C GLU A 346 -8.90 15.57 31.75
N GLU A 347 -8.58 16.87 31.74
CA GLU A 347 -7.97 17.55 30.60
C GLU A 347 -6.62 16.89 30.31
N GLU A 348 -6.65 15.74 29.62
CA GLU A 348 -5.46 15.00 29.20
C GLU A 348 -4.76 15.79 28.09
N SER A 349 -3.78 16.59 28.51
CA SER A 349 -2.90 17.38 27.65
C SER A 349 -2.23 16.48 26.60
N GLN A 350 -2.17 16.92 25.34
CA GLN A 350 -1.55 16.17 24.25
C GLN A 350 -0.09 15.81 24.59
N GLU A 351 0.16 14.54 24.89
CA GLU A 351 1.52 14.07 25.13
C GLU A 351 2.30 14.11 23.80
N ALA A 352 3.39 14.87 23.78
CA ALA A 352 4.24 15.00 22.60
C ALA A 352 4.76 13.61 22.20
N LEU A 353 4.57 13.24 20.94
CA LEU A 353 5.05 11.94 20.43
C LEU A 353 6.57 11.86 20.57
N ILE A 354 7.05 10.74 21.09
CA ILE A 354 8.48 10.51 21.28
C ILE A 354 9.07 10.16 19.91
N GLU A 355 9.80 11.11 19.33
CA GLU A 355 10.59 10.87 18.13
C GLU A 355 11.81 10.02 18.45
N SER A 356 12.09 9.06 17.58
CA SER A 356 13.27 8.19 17.67
C SER A 356 13.94 8.07 16.31
N ARG A 357 15.22 7.70 16.31
CA ARG A 357 15.94 7.54 15.04
C ARG A 357 15.40 6.32 14.29
N LYS A 358 14.95 6.52 13.04
CA LYS A 358 14.64 5.42 12.11
C LYS A 358 15.88 4.53 11.94
N SER A 359 15.75 3.25 12.26
CA SER A 359 16.80 2.24 12.13
C SER A 359 16.41 1.24 11.05
N ASN A 360 17.39 0.82 10.23
CA ASN A 360 17.15 -0.17 9.19
C ASN A 360 17.05 -1.56 9.82
N LEU A 361 16.09 -2.35 9.34
CA LEU A 361 15.86 -3.73 9.75
C LEU A 361 16.50 -4.70 8.74
N ILE A 362 16.67 -5.94 9.19
CA ILE A 362 17.13 -7.04 8.34
C ILE A 362 15.89 -7.68 7.72
N PHE A 363 15.74 -7.49 6.43
CA PHE A 363 14.74 -8.13 5.60
C PHE A 363 15.37 -8.48 4.25
N PRO A 364 14.99 -9.58 3.59
CA PRO A 364 14.27 -10.73 4.17
C PRO A 364 15.03 -11.33 5.36
N PRO A 365 14.37 -12.07 6.27
CA PRO A 365 15.06 -12.73 7.38
C PRO A 365 16.13 -13.69 6.87
N THR A 366 17.34 -13.65 7.44
CA THR A 366 18.53 -14.36 6.91
C THR A 366 18.38 -15.88 6.80
N LYS A 367 17.51 -16.49 7.62
CA LYS A 367 17.24 -17.94 7.62
C LYS A 367 15.98 -18.33 6.85
N SER A 368 15.39 -17.40 6.10
CA SER A 368 14.18 -17.63 5.32
C SER A 368 14.51 -17.91 3.85
N SER A 369 13.59 -18.58 3.15
CA SER A 369 13.63 -18.74 1.69
C SER A 369 12.95 -17.59 0.95
N LEU A 370 12.65 -16.49 1.64
CA LEU A 370 12.05 -15.30 1.05
C LEU A 370 13.10 -14.49 0.30
N ARG A 371 12.68 -13.91 -0.82
CA ARG A 371 13.45 -12.94 -1.57
C ARG A 371 12.58 -11.79 -2.03
N ILE A 372 13.19 -10.64 -2.23
CA ILE A 372 12.59 -9.49 -2.87
C ILE A 372 12.31 -9.83 -4.33
N PRO A 373 11.04 -9.77 -4.77
CA PRO A 373 10.68 -10.03 -6.16
C PRO A 373 11.16 -8.90 -7.07
N ARG A 374 11.21 -9.18 -8.39
CA ARG A 374 11.43 -8.14 -9.39
C ARG A 374 10.28 -7.13 -9.30
N SER A 375 10.56 -5.86 -9.07
CA SER A 375 9.54 -4.87 -8.67
C SER A 375 9.59 -3.61 -9.53
N LEU A 376 8.42 -3.14 -9.94
CA LEU A 376 8.22 -1.86 -10.63
C LEU A 376 7.24 -0.99 -9.84
N PHE A 377 7.70 0.18 -9.42
CA PHE A 377 6.87 1.19 -8.75
C PHE A 377 6.66 2.38 -9.67
N THR A 378 5.43 2.56 -10.16
CA THR A 378 5.05 3.71 -10.99
C THR A 378 4.27 4.73 -10.16
N TYR A 379 4.41 6.00 -10.50
CA TYR A 379 3.63 7.08 -9.92
C TYR A 379 3.30 8.15 -10.96
N SER A 380 2.13 8.74 -10.84
CA SER A 380 1.67 9.82 -11.72
C SER A 380 2.34 11.14 -11.35
N SER A 381 2.65 12.01 -12.31
CA SER A 381 3.05 13.39 -12.02
C SER A 381 1.82 14.24 -11.72
N SER A 382 1.70 14.82 -10.53
CA SER A 382 0.67 15.85 -10.26
C SER A 382 1.00 17.13 -11.05
N SER A 383 0.53 17.21 -12.29
CA SER A 383 0.53 18.48 -13.04
C SER A 383 -0.75 19.24 -12.72
N PHE A 384 -0.74 20.06 -11.67
CA PHE A 384 -1.67 21.17 -11.56
C PHE A 384 -1.34 22.20 -12.65
N SER A 385 -1.70 21.92 -13.90
CA SER A 385 -1.75 22.96 -14.92
C SER A 385 -3.01 23.77 -14.66
N GLY A 386 -2.87 24.88 -13.94
CA GLY A 386 -3.86 25.95 -14.01
C GLY A 386 -4.13 26.27 -15.47
N GLU A 387 -5.41 26.34 -15.84
CA GLU A 387 -5.88 26.68 -17.18
C GLU A 387 -5.11 27.90 -17.72
N LYS A 388 -4.13 27.66 -18.60
CA LYS A 388 -3.61 28.73 -19.46
C LYS A 388 -4.56 28.85 -20.63
N THR A 389 -5.60 29.64 -20.44
CA THR A 389 -6.35 30.21 -21.55
C THR A 389 -5.39 31.04 -22.41
N HIS A 390 -5.36 30.72 -23.70
CA HIS A 390 -4.61 31.46 -24.71
C HIS A 390 -5.09 32.92 -24.77
N GLY A 391 -4.16 33.87 -24.60
CA GLY A 391 -4.43 35.29 -24.78
C GLY A 391 -3.19 36.18 -24.74
N ILE A 392 -2.51 36.29 -25.88
CA ILE A 392 -1.79 37.47 -26.42
C ILE A 392 -0.80 38.24 -25.51
N SER A 393 0.47 38.14 -25.91
CA SER A 393 1.57 39.14 -25.90
C SER A 393 1.33 40.52 -25.23
N GLN A 394 2.12 40.88 -24.21
CA GLN A 394 3.22 41.84 -24.30
C GLN A 394 3.76 42.27 -22.93
N LYS A 395 5.07 42.55 -22.95
CA LYS A 395 5.87 43.48 -22.13
C LYS A 395 6.58 42.98 -20.85
N ILE A 396 7.90 43.06 -21.00
CA ILE A 396 8.98 43.06 -20.03
C ILE A 396 8.78 44.14 -18.97
N THR A 397 8.93 43.77 -17.69
CA THR A 397 9.66 44.57 -16.69
C THR A 397 10.14 43.67 -15.55
N GLN A 398 11.37 43.94 -15.11
CA GLN A 398 12.15 43.25 -14.10
C GLN A 398 11.46 43.23 -12.73
N ASP A 399 11.40 42.06 -12.10
CA ASP A 399 11.27 41.94 -10.64
C ASP A 399 11.86 40.60 -10.19
N GLU A 400 13.17 40.59 -9.88
CA GLU A 400 13.93 39.38 -9.53
C GLU A 400 13.75 38.94 -8.05
N GLY A 401 12.87 39.60 -7.29
CA GLY A 401 12.66 39.28 -5.86
C GLY A 401 11.59 38.23 -5.55
N LYS A 402 10.87 37.70 -6.55
CA LYS A 402 9.64 36.91 -6.34
C LYS A 402 9.66 35.50 -6.96
N LEU A 403 10.82 35.06 -7.46
CA LEU A 403 10.98 33.77 -8.12
C LEU A 403 11.31 32.62 -7.15
N GLU A 404 11.84 32.92 -5.96
CA GLU A 404 12.22 31.89 -4.98
C GLU A 404 11.02 31.41 -4.15
N GLU A 405 10.13 32.31 -3.73
CA GLU A 405 8.94 31.95 -2.92
C GLU A 405 7.87 31.17 -3.72
N LYS A 406 7.85 31.33 -5.05
CA LYS A 406 6.96 30.56 -5.93
C LYS A 406 7.49 29.14 -6.17
N ASN A 407 8.81 28.98 -6.15
CA ASN A 407 9.49 27.68 -6.26
C ASN A 407 9.39 26.83 -4.98
N GLU A 408 9.12 27.46 -3.82
CA GLU A 408 8.90 26.72 -2.56
C GLU A 408 7.47 26.23 -2.40
N ARG A 409 6.47 26.91 -2.99
CA ARG A 409 5.07 26.44 -3.01
C ARG A 409 4.79 25.39 -4.08
N GLU A 410 5.58 25.35 -5.15
CA GLU A 410 5.57 24.26 -6.16
C GLU A 410 6.24 22.97 -5.65
N LYS A 411 6.80 22.96 -4.43
CA LYS A 411 7.27 21.76 -3.71
C LYS A 411 6.19 21.15 -2.82
N GLU A 412 4.91 21.25 -3.19
CA GLU A 412 3.93 20.31 -2.64
C GLU A 412 4.27 18.93 -3.21
N HIS A 413 5.14 18.24 -2.50
CA HIS A 413 5.74 17.00 -2.96
C HIS A 413 4.68 15.93 -3.18
N ASP A 414 4.67 15.36 -4.37
CA ASP A 414 3.81 14.22 -4.69
C ASP A 414 4.07 13.07 -3.69
N ILE A 415 3.07 12.79 -2.86
CA ILE A 415 3.15 11.81 -1.78
C ILE A 415 3.45 10.40 -2.30
N PHE A 416 2.94 10.04 -3.48
CA PHE A 416 3.19 8.72 -4.07
C PHE A 416 4.60 8.60 -4.59
N LYS A 417 5.12 9.64 -5.24
CA LYS A 417 6.52 9.72 -5.66
C LYS A 417 7.46 9.52 -4.47
N GLN A 418 7.22 10.26 -3.38
CA GLN A 418 8.06 10.16 -2.18
C GLN A 418 8.01 8.75 -1.56
N GLN A 419 6.82 8.17 -1.40
CA GLN A 419 6.67 6.84 -0.82
C GLN A 419 7.33 5.76 -1.70
N ALA A 420 7.13 5.82 -3.02
CA ALA A 420 7.74 4.89 -3.98
C ALA A 420 9.27 4.95 -3.95
N GLN A 421 9.85 6.17 -3.95
CA GLN A 421 11.30 6.36 -3.85
C GLN A 421 11.87 5.85 -2.53
N GLN A 422 11.19 6.10 -1.41
CA GLN A 422 11.63 5.61 -0.10
C GLN A 422 11.62 4.08 -0.02
N LEU A 423 10.53 3.44 -0.44
CA LEU A 423 10.43 1.98 -0.45
C LEU A 423 11.47 1.35 -1.38
N THR A 424 11.61 1.88 -2.59
CA THR A 424 12.57 1.38 -3.59
C THR A 424 14.00 1.45 -3.08
N LYS A 425 14.39 2.57 -2.46
CA LYS A 425 15.72 2.72 -1.84
C LYS A 425 15.98 1.66 -0.77
N LEU A 426 14.98 1.38 0.07
CA LEU A 426 15.10 0.40 1.15
C LEU A 426 15.15 -1.04 0.63
N MET A 427 14.34 -1.37 -0.37
CA MET A 427 14.36 -2.67 -1.04
C MET A 427 15.70 -2.91 -1.74
N ARG A 428 16.22 -1.93 -2.51
CA ARG A 428 17.55 -2.03 -3.13
C ARG A 428 18.65 -2.26 -2.10
N ARG A 429 18.66 -1.46 -1.03
CA ARG A 429 19.60 -1.64 0.08
C ARG A 429 19.51 -3.05 0.66
N SER A 430 18.29 -3.56 0.86
CA SER A 430 18.07 -4.90 1.40
C SER A 430 18.61 -5.97 0.46
N VAL A 431 18.39 -5.86 -0.85
CA VAL A 431 18.97 -6.77 -1.85
C VAL A 431 20.50 -6.80 -1.73
N VAL A 432 21.14 -5.64 -1.70
CA VAL A 432 22.61 -5.53 -1.59
C VAL A 432 23.11 -6.12 -0.27
N MET A 433 22.52 -5.70 0.85
CA MET A 433 23.04 -5.97 2.19
C MET A 433 22.68 -7.36 2.74
N HIS A 434 21.59 -7.95 2.28
CA HIS A 434 21.01 -9.15 2.89
C HIS A 434 20.84 -10.31 1.92
N GLU A 435 20.60 -10.07 0.63
CA GLU A 435 20.51 -11.18 -0.36
C GLU A 435 21.82 -11.43 -1.10
N LEU A 436 22.49 -10.38 -1.55
CA LEU A 436 23.67 -10.49 -2.41
C LEU A 436 24.99 -10.42 -1.63
N LYS A 437 24.94 -10.11 -0.33
CA LYS A 437 26.14 -9.96 0.51
C LYS A 437 27.09 -11.15 0.43
N GLU A 438 26.56 -12.37 0.48
CA GLU A 438 27.38 -13.58 0.34
C GLU A 438 27.87 -13.78 -1.09
N ARG A 439 27.06 -13.44 -2.10
CA ARG A 439 27.43 -13.59 -3.50
C ARG A 439 28.60 -12.69 -3.88
N VAL A 440 28.59 -11.43 -3.42
CA VAL A 440 29.68 -10.46 -3.66
C VAL A 440 31.04 -10.95 -3.12
N LEU A 441 31.04 -11.78 -2.07
CA LEU A 441 32.29 -12.33 -1.52
C LEU A 441 32.94 -13.38 -2.43
N TRP A 442 32.16 -14.05 -3.28
CA TRP A 442 32.63 -15.19 -4.10
C TRP A 442 32.59 -14.93 -5.60
N ASP A 443 31.82 -13.94 -6.05
CA ASP A 443 31.58 -13.59 -7.44
C ASP A 443 32.18 -12.20 -7.69
N GLU A 444 33.44 -12.15 -8.14
CA GLU A 444 34.19 -10.90 -8.36
C GLU A 444 33.53 -9.98 -9.41
N ASP A 445 32.74 -10.55 -10.31
CA ASP A 445 31.99 -9.84 -11.35
C ASP A 445 30.58 -9.42 -10.88
N CYS A 446 30.19 -9.71 -9.62
CA CYS A 446 28.87 -9.38 -9.10
C CYS A 446 28.77 -7.89 -8.71
N ASP A 447 28.22 -7.07 -9.62
CA ASP A 447 27.74 -5.73 -9.27
C ASP A 447 26.38 -5.84 -8.54
N ALA A 448 26.42 -5.86 -7.21
CA ALA A 448 25.23 -5.95 -6.38
C ALA A 448 24.34 -4.70 -6.49
N ASP A 449 24.91 -3.52 -6.70
CA ASP A 449 24.16 -2.27 -6.80
C ASP A 449 23.40 -2.19 -8.12
N GLU A 450 24.03 -2.57 -9.24
CA GLU A 450 23.38 -2.71 -10.54
C GLU A 450 22.30 -3.79 -10.48
N THR A 451 22.62 -4.97 -9.95
CA THR A 451 21.64 -6.06 -9.78
C THR A 451 20.43 -5.63 -8.95
N ALA A 452 20.64 -4.83 -7.89
CA ALA A 452 19.56 -4.31 -7.06
C ALA A 452 18.72 -3.26 -7.80
N LYS A 453 19.36 -2.38 -8.59
CA LYS A 453 18.68 -1.37 -9.42
C LYS A 453 17.83 -2.01 -10.52
N GLU A 454 18.33 -3.04 -11.19
CA GLU A 454 17.56 -3.80 -12.18
C GLU A 454 16.40 -4.57 -11.54
N ARG A 455 16.61 -5.11 -10.33
CA ARG A 455 15.58 -5.87 -9.61
C ARG A 455 14.44 -5.01 -9.11
N VAL A 456 14.73 -3.80 -8.63
CA VAL A 456 13.72 -2.90 -8.06
C VAL A 456 13.83 -1.56 -8.77
N THR A 457 12.80 -1.22 -9.53
CA THR A 457 12.75 -0.05 -10.42
C THR A 457 11.58 0.87 -10.02
N GLU A 458 11.79 2.17 -10.15
CA GLU A 458 10.77 3.19 -9.98
C GLU A 458 10.72 4.11 -11.21
N MET A 459 9.52 4.50 -11.63
CA MET A 459 9.34 5.33 -12.82
C MET A 459 8.18 6.33 -12.64
N GLU A 460 8.42 7.57 -13.04
CA GLU A 460 7.37 8.58 -13.17
C GLU A 460 6.67 8.38 -14.51
N VAL A 461 5.34 8.45 -14.50
CA VAL A 461 4.50 8.26 -15.67
C VAL A 461 3.54 9.43 -15.79
N GLY A 462 3.26 9.90 -17.01
CA GLY A 462 2.25 10.92 -17.24
C GLY A 462 0.84 10.47 -16.85
N ASP A 463 -0.05 11.43 -16.59
CA ASP A 463 -1.45 11.21 -16.21
C ASP A 463 -2.29 10.52 -17.31
N ALA A 464 -1.76 10.44 -18.53
CA ALA A 464 -2.36 9.69 -19.62
C ALA A 464 -2.14 8.18 -19.41
N GLY A 465 -3.16 7.46 -18.91
CA GLY A 465 -3.09 6.02 -18.63
C GLY A 465 -2.47 5.13 -19.73
N LEU A 466 -2.54 5.54 -21.00
CA LEU A 466 -1.88 4.86 -22.12
C LEU A 466 -0.34 4.81 -22.00
N GLU A 467 0.29 5.84 -21.44
CA GLU A 467 1.73 5.88 -21.22
C GLU A 467 2.14 4.88 -20.12
N SER A 468 1.37 4.85 -19.03
CA SER A 468 1.54 3.87 -17.93
C SER A 468 1.47 2.43 -18.43
N ASP A 469 0.44 2.14 -19.21
CA ASP A 469 0.21 0.80 -19.74
C ASP A 469 1.35 0.34 -20.65
N THR A 470 1.92 1.27 -21.44
CA THR A 470 3.04 0.98 -22.35
C THR A 470 4.31 0.68 -21.57
N VAL A 471 4.64 1.53 -20.58
CA VAL A 471 5.79 1.34 -19.69
C VAL A 471 5.73 0.00 -18.97
N VAL A 472 4.58 -0.33 -18.39
CA VAL A 472 4.42 -1.60 -17.66
C VAL A 472 4.57 -2.80 -18.59
N ARG A 473 4.01 -2.74 -19.80
CA ARG A 473 4.13 -3.81 -20.80
C ARG A 473 5.57 -4.05 -21.22
N GLU A 474 6.28 -2.99 -21.60
CA GLU A 474 7.69 -3.08 -22.00
C GLU A 474 8.53 -3.66 -20.87
N TRP A 475 8.30 -3.21 -19.64
CA TRP A 475 9.00 -3.74 -18.47
C TRP A 475 8.70 -5.22 -18.18
N ILE A 476 7.48 -5.70 -18.42
CA ILE A 476 7.16 -7.14 -18.30
C ILE A 476 7.91 -7.95 -19.37
N ASP A 477 7.91 -7.48 -20.61
CA ASP A 477 8.57 -8.15 -21.74
C ASP A 477 10.10 -8.24 -21.53
N GLU A 478 10.72 -7.15 -21.06
CA GLU A 478 12.14 -7.14 -20.66
C GLU A 478 12.46 -8.10 -19.52
N GLY A 479 11.47 -8.41 -18.68
CA GLY A 479 11.57 -9.35 -17.57
C GLY A 479 11.63 -10.82 -17.99
N GLY A 480 11.52 -11.13 -19.29
CA GLY A 480 11.65 -12.48 -19.83
C GLY A 480 10.38 -13.34 -19.71
N LEU A 481 9.20 -12.72 -19.84
CA LEU A 481 7.89 -13.38 -19.80
C LEU A 481 7.18 -13.44 -21.15
#